data_AF-A0A956BR01-F1
#
_entry.id   AF-A0A956BR01-F1
#
_cell.length_a   1.000
_cell.length_b   1.000
_cell.length_c   1.000
_cell.angle_alpha   90.00
_cell.angle_beta   90.00
_cell.angle_gamma   90.00
#
_symmetry.space_group_name_H-M   'P 1'
#
loop_
_entity.id
_entity.type
_entity.pdbx_description
1 polymer ?
#
loop_
_entity_poly.entity_id
_entity_poly.type
_entity_poly.pdbx_seq_one_letter_code
_entity_poly.pdbx_strand_id
1 'polypeptide(L)'
;MTPNIAAKLLEGALRSALMPALPTDRDELTRFVQGPLFASIAGMLGEDEASMVVDGLMPILPRISDPSEHSQVRATIKPTRSDEFPRTEIGEPLGVAIVASANVGRRGGLLRDLGRDCIALEADDLMALFDQVHASVVAHPVLVLDCMSPSVNPISVATLVPDLPQGSSIVLWGASAALEQEVVALGQGQGRFIRCESNVSPNDVASLVRALLGN
;
A
#
# COMPACT_ATOMS: atom_id res chain seq x y z
N MET A 1 4.92 12.05 -15.64
CA MET A 1 5.73 10.81 -15.56
C MET A 1 4.83 9.66 -15.16
N THR A 2 4.93 8.50 -15.81
CA THR A 2 4.31 7.27 -15.29
C THR A 2 5.05 6.80 -14.03
N PRO A 3 4.39 6.21 -13.02
CA PRO A 3 5.00 5.76 -11.76
C PRO A 3 6.25 4.88 -11.95
N ASN A 4 6.25 4.09 -13.02
CA ASN A 4 7.34 3.19 -13.40
C ASN A 4 8.64 3.93 -13.78
N ILE A 5 8.55 5.16 -14.31
CA ILE A 5 9.73 5.96 -14.67
C ILE A 5 10.34 6.60 -13.41
N ALA A 6 9.49 7.08 -12.50
CA ALA A 6 9.94 7.66 -11.23
C ALA A 6 10.67 6.63 -10.35
N ALA A 7 10.15 5.40 -10.26
CA ALA A 7 10.80 4.31 -9.53
C ALA A 7 12.18 3.97 -10.12
N LYS A 8 12.31 3.90 -11.45
CA LYS A 8 13.59 3.63 -12.12
C LYS A 8 14.62 4.75 -11.91
N LEU A 9 14.18 6.01 -11.91
CA LEU A 9 15.04 7.16 -11.63
C LEU A 9 15.52 7.16 -10.18
N LEU A 10 14.63 6.82 -9.24
CA LEU A 10 14.98 6.71 -7.83
C LEU A 10 15.96 5.55 -7.56
N GLU A 11 15.71 4.37 -8.14
CA GLU A 11 16.61 3.23 -8.06
C GLU A 11 17.97 3.50 -8.70
N GLY A 12 17.99 4.21 -9.83
CA GLY A 12 19.21 4.66 -10.50
C GLY A 12 20.05 5.59 -9.62
N ALA A 13 19.39 6.60 -9.02
CA ALA A 13 20.02 7.55 -8.11
C ALA A 13 20.58 6.87 -6.85
N LEU A 14 19.81 5.98 -6.22
CA LEU A 14 20.24 5.21 -5.04
C LEU A 14 21.45 4.31 -5.35
N ARG A 15 21.42 3.63 -6.51
CA ARG A 15 22.53 2.77 -6.96
C ARG A 15 23.79 3.58 -7.25
N SER A 16 23.65 4.73 -7.89
CA SER A 16 24.77 5.64 -8.18
C SER A 16 25.40 6.19 -6.89
N ALA A 17 24.58 6.49 -5.89
CA ALA A 17 25.03 6.94 -4.58
C ALA A 17 25.56 5.80 -3.66
N LEU A 18 25.53 4.54 -4.11
CA LEU A 18 25.80 3.36 -3.28
C LEU A 18 24.94 3.31 -2.00
N MET A 19 23.73 3.87 -2.06
CA MET A 19 22.82 3.92 -0.92
C MET A 19 21.79 2.79 -1.00
N PRO A 20 21.62 2.00 0.08
CA PRO A 20 20.68 0.89 0.09
C PRO A 20 19.21 1.34 0.25
N ALA A 21 18.98 2.59 0.67
CA ALA A 21 17.66 3.19 0.87
C ALA A 21 17.79 4.72 0.92
N LEU A 22 16.65 5.42 0.90
CA LEU A 22 16.59 6.87 1.08
C LEU A 22 17.16 7.29 2.46
N PRO A 23 17.96 8.38 2.51
CA PRO A 23 18.42 8.93 3.78
C PRO A 23 17.25 9.49 4.58
N THR A 24 17.28 9.26 5.90
CA THR A 24 16.31 9.82 6.85
C THR A 24 16.80 11.11 7.51
N ASP A 25 18.11 11.35 7.48
CA ASP A 25 18.69 12.61 7.93
C ASP A 25 18.45 13.73 6.89
N ARG A 26 18.11 14.93 7.37
CA ARG A 26 17.72 16.05 6.52
C ARG A 26 18.85 16.51 5.60
N ASP A 27 20.07 16.59 6.14
CA ASP A 27 21.22 17.08 5.40
C ASP A 27 21.69 16.04 4.39
N GLU A 28 21.60 14.75 4.75
CA GLU A 28 21.84 13.64 3.82
C GLU A 28 20.77 13.54 2.74
N LEU A 29 19.50 13.74 3.07
CA LEU A 29 18.39 13.73 2.11
C LEU A 29 18.48 14.91 1.13
N THR A 30 18.83 16.10 1.64
CA THR A 30 19.07 17.27 0.80
C THR A 30 20.25 17.03 -0.15
N ARG A 31 21.35 16.47 0.36
CA ARG A 31 22.54 16.12 -0.46
C ARG A 31 22.22 15.04 -1.50
N PHE A 32 21.36 14.07 -1.17
CA PHE A 32 20.89 13.05 -2.10
C PHE A 32 20.04 13.64 -3.23
N VAL A 33 19.10 14.54 -2.89
CA VAL A 33 18.21 15.18 -3.87
C VAL A 33 18.99 16.09 -4.82
N GLN A 34 19.92 16.89 -4.29
CA GLN A 34 20.72 17.83 -5.08
C GLN A 34 21.82 17.18 -5.92
N GLY A 35 22.25 15.96 -5.58
CA GLY A 35 23.35 15.28 -6.28
C GLY A 35 22.87 14.04 -7.03
N PRO A 36 22.80 12.86 -6.38
CA PRO A 36 22.42 11.61 -7.01
C PRO A 36 21.09 11.63 -7.77
N LEU A 37 20.04 12.23 -7.20
CA LEU A 37 18.73 12.28 -7.83
C LEU A 37 18.74 13.25 -9.03
N PHE A 38 19.32 14.44 -8.85
CA PHE A 38 19.54 15.40 -9.93
C PHE A 38 20.27 14.75 -11.11
N ALA A 39 21.43 14.11 -10.87
CA ALA A 39 22.23 13.48 -11.92
C ALA A 39 21.47 12.36 -12.65
N SER A 40 20.66 11.58 -11.93
CA SER A 40 19.85 10.54 -12.54
C SER A 40 18.73 11.10 -13.43
N ILE A 41 18.10 12.21 -13.04
CA ILE A 41 17.06 12.87 -13.85
C ILE A 41 17.70 13.57 -15.05
N ALA A 42 18.81 14.27 -14.83
CA ALA A 42 19.54 15.00 -15.87
C ALA A 42 20.02 14.05 -16.98
N GLY A 43 20.54 12.88 -16.62
CA GLY A 43 20.97 11.86 -17.58
C GLY A 43 19.84 11.26 -18.42
N MET A 44 18.58 11.40 -18.01
CA MET A 44 17.42 10.85 -18.73
C MET A 44 16.61 11.92 -19.46
N LEU A 45 16.47 13.11 -18.88
CA LEU A 45 15.54 14.14 -19.33
C LEU A 45 16.18 15.48 -19.70
N GLY A 46 17.43 15.73 -19.30
CA GLY A 46 18.07 17.03 -19.45
C GLY A 46 18.26 17.76 -18.12
N GLU A 47 19.27 18.63 -18.05
CA GLU A 47 19.63 19.36 -16.83
C GLU A 47 18.55 20.37 -16.40
N ASP A 48 17.86 20.99 -17.37
CA ASP A 48 16.80 21.97 -17.11
C ASP A 48 15.60 21.31 -16.42
N GLU A 49 15.17 20.16 -16.92
CA GLU A 49 14.09 19.35 -16.34
C GLU A 49 14.47 18.81 -14.95
N ALA A 50 15.74 18.42 -14.77
CA ALA A 50 16.24 17.96 -13.47
C ALA A 50 16.23 19.08 -12.43
N SER A 51 16.60 20.31 -12.82
CA SER A 51 16.56 21.48 -11.94
C SER A 51 15.13 21.76 -11.48
N MET A 52 14.16 21.78 -12.40
CA MET A 52 12.75 22.02 -12.06
C MET A 52 12.20 21.01 -11.05
N VAL A 53 12.57 19.74 -11.17
CA VAL A 53 12.11 18.69 -10.24
C VAL A 53 12.75 18.86 -8.87
N VAL A 54 14.06 19.14 -8.80
CA VAL A 54 14.75 19.38 -7.54
C VAL A 54 14.21 20.63 -6.84
N ASP A 55 14.03 21.73 -7.57
CA ASP A 55 13.49 22.99 -7.04
C ASP A 55 12.08 22.83 -6.47
N GLY A 56 11.26 21.97 -7.09
CA GLY A 56 9.93 21.62 -6.59
C GLY A 56 9.94 20.74 -5.32
N LEU A 57 10.98 19.91 -5.14
CA LEU A 57 11.12 19.01 -3.99
C LEU A 57 11.72 19.71 -2.77
N MET A 58 12.66 20.63 -2.97
CA MET A 58 13.34 21.39 -1.90
C MET A 58 12.41 22.00 -0.82
N PRO A 59 11.26 22.61 -1.14
CA PRO A 59 10.35 23.16 -0.13
C PRO A 59 9.53 22.09 0.62
N ILE A 60 9.51 20.84 0.15
CA ILE A 60 8.74 19.73 0.74
C ILE A 60 9.61 18.94 1.74
N LEU A 61 10.93 18.86 1.52
CA LEU A 61 11.88 18.17 2.41
C LEU A 61 11.84 18.60 3.90
N PRO A 62 11.65 19.89 4.25
CA PRO A 62 11.58 20.33 5.64
C PRO A 62 10.38 19.76 6.40
N ARG A 63 9.27 19.47 5.71
CA ARG A 63 8.04 18.91 6.31
C ARG A 63 8.14 17.43 6.64
N ILE A 64 9.12 16.74 6.06
CA ILE A 64 9.37 15.31 6.27
C ILE A 64 10.40 15.11 7.40
N SER A 65 11.12 16.18 7.79
CA SER A 65 12.30 16.12 8.66
C SER A 65 12.12 16.77 10.04
N ASP A 66 10.94 17.28 10.41
CA ASP A 66 10.71 17.91 11.72
C ASP A 66 10.34 16.85 12.77
N PRO A 67 11.21 16.49 13.73
CA PRO A 67 10.95 15.40 14.68
C PRO A 67 9.88 15.74 15.72
N SER A 68 9.41 16.99 15.78
CA SER A 68 8.50 17.50 16.81
C SER A 68 7.03 17.22 16.50
N GLU A 69 6.70 16.90 15.24
CA GLU A 69 5.38 16.36 14.84
C GLU A 69 5.41 14.84 14.63
N HIS A 70 6.56 14.19 14.85
CA HIS A 70 6.76 12.74 14.72
C HIS A 70 6.79 12.04 16.08
N SER A 71 5.64 12.00 16.76
CA SER A 71 5.33 10.98 17.77
C SER A 71 4.37 9.99 17.09
N GLN A 72 4.63 8.69 16.90
CA GLN A 72 5.50 7.76 17.59
C GLN A 72 5.92 6.62 16.63
N VAL A 73 7.19 6.25 16.72
CA VAL A 73 7.90 5.17 16.02
C VAL A 73 7.19 3.82 16.10
N ARG A 74 7.18 3.06 14.98
CA ARG A 74 7.26 1.58 15.05
C ARG A 74 8.22 1.02 14.01
N ALA A 75 9.22 0.32 14.53
CA ALA A 75 10.35 -0.27 13.86
C ALA A 75 9.97 -1.18 12.68
N THR A 76 10.46 -0.83 11.49
CA THR A 76 10.64 -1.75 10.38
C THR A 76 11.87 -2.61 10.64
N ILE A 77 11.65 -3.89 10.91
CA ILE A 77 12.70 -4.90 10.84
C ILE A 77 13.11 -5.00 9.36
N LYS A 78 14.31 -4.53 9.03
CA LYS A 78 15.00 -4.82 7.76
C LYS A 78 15.11 -6.34 7.58
N PRO A 79 14.85 -6.92 6.40
CA PRO A 79 15.30 -8.27 6.12
C PRO A 79 16.82 -8.21 5.89
N THR A 80 17.57 -8.67 6.88
CA THR A 80 19.00 -8.95 6.72
C THR A 80 19.14 -10.18 5.84
N ARG A 81 19.73 -10.00 4.65
CA ARG A 81 20.28 -11.08 3.85
C ARG A 81 21.54 -11.61 4.55
N SER A 82 21.47 -12.76 5.21
CA SER A 82 22.46 -13.83 5.06
C SER A 82 22.00 -15.14 5.69
N ASP A 83 22.33 -16.20 4.96
CA ASP A 83 22.53 -17.60 5.34
C ASP A 83 21.37 -18.60 5.18
N GLU A 84 21.80 -19.68 4.56
CA GLU A 84 21.12 -20.81 3.95
C GLU A 84 20.01 -21.40 4.84
N PHE A 85 18.76 -21.22 4.40
CA PHE A 85 17.67 -22.11 4.78
C PHE A 85 17.06 -22.72 3.52
N PRO A 86 16.71 -24.01 3.53
CA PRO A 86 16.25 -24.70 2.34
C PRO A 86 15.03 -23.98 1.78
N ARG A 87 15.07 -23.65 0.49
CA ARG A 87 13.90 -23.18 -0.24
C ARG A 87 12.87 -24.30 -0.22
N THR A 88 11.97 -24.30 0.75
CA THR A 88 10.71 -25.02 0.62
C THR A 88 9.93 -24.31 -0.48
N GLU A 89 9.57 -25.05 -1.52
CA GLU A 89 8.81 -24.56 -2.66
C GLU A 89 7.51 -23.88 -2.15
N ILE A 90 7.50 -22.55 -2.13
CA ILE A 90 6.29 -21.76 -1.88
C ILE A 90 5.55 -21.75 -3.21
N GLY A 91 4.36 -22.35 -3.25
CA GLY A 91 3.47 -22.28 -4.41
C GLY A 91 3.17 -20.83 -4.81
N GLU A 92 2.69 -20.62 -6.04
CA GLU A 92 2.29 -19.29 -6.49
C GLU A 92 1.28 -18.68 -5.50
N PRO A 93 1.43 -17.39 -5.13
CA PRO A 93 0.54 -16.76 -4.16
C PRO A 93 -0.91 -16.82 -4.64
N LEU A 94 -1.84 -17.10 -3.72
CA LEU A 94 -3.27 -17.27 -4.04
C LEU A 94 -3.90 -16.04 -4.70
N GLY A 95 -3.32 -14.85 -4.48
CA GLY A 95 -3.73 -13.60 -5.12
C GLY A 95 -3.31 -12.37 -4.32
N VAL A 96 -4.08 -11.29 -4.43
CA VAL A 96 -3.81 -9.99 -3.77
C VAL A 96 -4.92 -9.63 -2.80
N ALA A 97 -4.54 -9.29 -1.57
CA ALA A 97 -5.42 -8.72 -0.56
C ALA A 97 -4.95 -7.31 -0.19
N ILE A 98 -5.86 -6.33 -0.19
CA ILE A 98 -5.57 -4.93 0.17
C ILE A 98 -6.34 -4.59 1.44
N VAL A 99 -5.65 -4.19 2.50
CA VAL A 99 -6.22 -3.95 3.83
C VAL A 99 -6.23 -2.45 4.14
N ALA A 100 -7.43 -1.88 4.26
CA ALA A 100 -7.68 -0.51 4.66
C ALA A 100 -8.17 -0.44 6.12
N SER A 101 -7.27 -0.10 7.04
CA SER A 101 -7.58 0.15 8.45
C SER A 101 -6.64 1.21 9.03
N ALA A 102 -7.18 2.16 9.79
CA ALA A 102 -6.40 3.11 10.58
C ALA A 102 -5.91 2.50 11.90
N ASN A 103 -6.42 1.33 12.29
CA ASN A 103 -6.00 0.63 13.50
C ASN A 103 -4.75 -0.23 13.22
N VAL A 104 -3.59 0.29 13.61
CA VAL A 104 -2.28 -0.37 13.42
C VAL A 104 -2.23 -1.79 13.98
N GLY A 105 -2.91 -2.06 15.10
CA GLY A 105 -2.92 -3.39 15.72
C GLY A 105 -3.71 -4.41 14.90
N ARG A 106 -4.92 -4.03 14.48
CA ARG A 106 -5.80 -4.86 13.65
C ARG A 106 -5.21 -5.08 12.26
N ARG A 107 -4.72 -4.01 11.63
CA ARG A 107 -4.04 -4.04 10.34
C ARG A 107 -2.80 -4.93 10.37
N GLY A 108 -1.89 -4.68 11.32
CA GLY A 108 -0.65 -5.44 11.45
C GLY A 108 -0.85 -6.92 11.78
N GLY A 109 -1.91 -7.24 12.55
CA GLY A 109 -2.31 -8.62 12.82
C GLY A 109 -2.78 -9.33 11.55
N LEU A 110 -3.69 -8.70 10.80
CA LEU A 110 -4.26 -9.25 9.57
C LEU A 110 -3.20 -9.44 8.47
N LEU A 111 -2.37 -8.41 8.21
CA LEU A 111 -1.30 -8.47 7.19
C LEU A 111 -0.27 -9.57 7.50
N ARG A 112 0.08 -9.74 8.78
CA ARG A 112 1.03 -10.78 9.20
C ARG A 112 0.49 -12.18 8.95
N ASP A 113 -0.80 -12.39 9.18
CA ASP A 113 -1.43 -13.69 8.92
C ASP A 113 -1.52 -13.95 7.41
N LEU A 114 -1.96 -12.97 6.63
CA LEU A 114 -2.12 -13.08 5.17
C LEU A 114 -0.80 -13.25 4.40
N GLY A 115 0.28 -12.59 4.84
CA GLY A 115 1.56 -12.55 4.12
C GLY A 115 2.26 -13.91 3.95
N ARG A 116 1.70 -15.00 4.48
CA ARG A 116 2.15 -16.38 4.26
C ARG A 116 1.60 -17.00 2.98
N ASP A 117 0.42 -16.56 2.55
CA ASP A 117 -0.40 -17.27 1.55
C ASP A 117 -0.74 -16.39 0.33
N CYS A 118 -0.69 -15.07 0.48
CA CYS A 118 -1.01 -14.12 -0.57
C CYS A 118 -0.19 -12.83 -0.47
N ILE A 119 -0.27 -12.00 -1.51
CA ILE A 119 0.30 -10.66 -1.51
C ILE A 119 -0.63 -9.76 -0.70
N ALA A 120 -0.23 -9.41 0.52
CA ALA A 120 -1.00 -8.55 1.42
C ALA A 120 -0.45 -7.11 1.40
N LEU A 121 -1.27 -6.15 1.00
CA LEU A 121 -0.93 -4.73 0.89
C LEU A 121 -1.75 -3.91 1.89
N GLU A 122 -1.22 -2.77 2.32
CA GLU A 122 -1.95 -1.82 3.17
C GLU A 122 -2.37 -0.58 2.39
N ALA A 123 -3.57 -0.07 2.64
CA ALA A 123 -4.05 1.18 2.06
C ALA A 123 -4.41 2.18 3.17
N ASP A 124 -3.67 3.28 3.21
CA ASP A 124 -3.87 4.35 4.21
C ASP A 124 -4.94 5.37 3.78
N ASP A 125 -5.27 5.42 2.50
CA ASP A 125 -6.33 6.25 1.96
C ASP A 125 -6.92 5.65 0.68
N LEU A 126 -7.95 6.33 0.15
CA LEU A 126 -8.67 5.88 -1.03
C LEU A 126 -7.76 5.85 -2.28
N MET A 127 -6.86 6.81 -2.45
CA MET A 127 -5.97 6.84 -3.61
C MET A 127 -4.97 5.70 -3.57
N ALA A 128 -4.36 5.44 -2.40
CA ALA A 128 -3.46 4.32 -2.19
C ALA A 128 -4.16 2.97 -2.46
N LEU A 129 -5.43 2.82 -2.05
CA LEU A 129 -6.23 1.64 -2.36
C LEU A 129 -6.36 1.45 -3.87
N PHE A 130 -6.75 2.50 -4.60
CA PHE A 130 -6.95 2.41 -6.05
C PHE A 130 -5.64 2.20 -6.81
N ASP A 131 -4.56 2.88 -6.43
CA ASP A 131 -3.25 2.68 -7.04
C ASP A 131 -2.82 1.20 -6.93
N GLN A 132 -3.07 0.57 -5.78
CA GLN A 132 -2.75 -0.85 -5.58
C GLN A 132 -3.66 -1.79 -6.38
N VAL A 133 -4.96 -1.48 -6.46
CA VAL A 133 -5.91 -2.22 -7.31
C VAL A 133 -5.46 -2.18 -8.78
N HIS A 134 -5.08 -1.00 -9.28
CA HIS A 134 -4.66 -0.83 -10.67
C HIS A 134 -3.25 -1.37 -10.96
N ALA A 135 -2.37 -1.36 -9.97
CA ALA A 135 -1.03 -1.96 -10.09
C ALA A 135 -1.08 -3.49 -10.02
N SER A 136 -2.14 -4.07 -9.46
CA SER A 136 -2.33 -5.51 -9.41
C SER A 136 -2.64 -6.07 -10.81
N VAL A 137 -1.81 -7.01 -11.27
CA VAL A 137 -2.05 -7.77 -12.50
C VAL A 137 -3.11 -8.86 -12.29
N VAL A 138 -3.55 -9.08 -11.04
CA VAL A 138 -4.50 -10.13 -10.67
C VAL A 138 -5.93 -9.67 -10.91
N ALA A 139 -6.73 -10.54 -11.54
CA ALA A 139 -8.10 -10.25 -11.95
C ALA A 139 -9.09 -10.08 -10.78
N HIS A 140 -8.79 -10.61 -9.59
CA HIS A 140 -9.76 -10.73 -8.49
C HIS A 140 -9.17 -10.31 -7.12
N PRO A 141 -8.86 -9.02 -6.89
CA PRO A 141 -8.36 -8.58 -5.59
C PRO A 141 -9.43 -8.68 -4.51
N VAL A 142 -9.00 -8.97 -3.28
CA VAL A 142 -9.85 -8.90 -2.09
C VAL A 142 -9.54 -7.62 -1.32
N LEU A 143 -10.50 -6.72 -1.23
CA LEU A 143 -10.42 -5.49 -0.45
C LEU A 143 -10.99 -5.74 0.94
N VAL A 144 -10.22 -5.45 1.99
CA VAL A 144 -10.69 -5.52 3.39
C VAL A 144 -10.78 -4.11 3.94
N LEU A 145 -12.00 -3.66 4.25
CA LEU A 145 -12.28 -2.34 4.81
C LEU A 145 -12.64 -2.48 6.29
N ASP A 146 -11.81 -1.95 7.18
CA ASP A 146 -12.11 -1.90 8.62
C ASP A 146 -13.07 -0.77 8.93
N CYS A 147 -14.36 -1.10 9.06
CA CYS A 147 -15.42 -0.14 9.29
C CYS A 147 -15.45 0.41 10.73
N MET A 148 -14.69 -0.19 11.66
CA MET A 148 -14.58 0.29 13.04
C MET A 148 -13.49 1.36 13.19
N SER A 149 -12.47 1.32 12.34
CA SER A 149 -11.38 2.29 12.29
C SER A 149 -10.95 2.49 10.84
N PRO A 150 -11.79 3.16 10.04
CA PRO A 150 -11.56 3.25 8.60
C PRO A 150 -10.39 4.18 8.29
N SER A 151 -9.40 3.67 7.54
CA SER A 151 -8.46 4.52 6.78
C SER A 151 -9.10 4.96 5.45
N VAL A 152 -10.02 4.15 4.92
CA VAL A 152 -10.81 4.43 3.73
C VAL A 152 -12.29 4.36 4.08
N ASN A 153 -13.07 5.36 3.67
CA ASN A 153 -14.51 5.37 3.87
C ASN A 153 -15.19 4.29 2.97
N PRO A 154 -15.93 3.32 3.53
CA PRO A 154 -16.61 2.28 2.76
C PRO A 154 -17.62 2.80 1.75
N ILE A 155 -18.26 3.94 2.03
CA ILE A 155 -19.20 4.60 1.11
C ILE A 155 -18.48 5.07 -0.16
N SER A 156 -17.28 5.64 -0.01
CA SER A 156 -16.47 6.08 -1.15
C SER A 156 -16.01 4.91 -2.02
N VAL A 157 -15.70 3.75 -1.41
CA VAL A 157 -15.39 2.54 -2.19
C VAL A 157 -16.64 2.04 -2.92
N ALA A 158 -17.80 2.06 -2.26
CA ALA A 158 -19.07 1.63 -2.86
C ALA A 158 -19.41 2.40 -4.14
N THR A 159 -19.15 3.71 -4.17
CA THR A 159 -19.40 4.55 -5.36
C THR A 159 -18.48 4.25 -6.54
N LEU A 160 -17.37 3.55 -6.31
CA LEU A 160 -16.33 3.28 -7.29
C LEU A 160 -16.22 1.79 -7.64
N VAL A 161 -17.15 0.97 -7.16
CA VAL A 161 -17.20 -0.48 -7.47
C VAL A 161 -17.19 -0.78 -8.98
N PRO A 162 -17.89 -0.01 -9.84
CA PRO A 162 -17.84 -0.26 -11.29
C PRO A 162 -16.44 -0.13 -11.90
N ASP A 163 -15.54 0.62 -11.24
CA ASP A 163 -14.17 0.83 -11.69
C ASP A 163 -13.19 -0.22 -11.13
N LEU A 164 -13.66 -1.12 -10.25
CA LEU A 164 -12.84 -2.20 -9.73
C LEU A 164 -12.73 -3.35 -10.74
N PRO A 165 -11.61 -4.11 -10.73
CA PRO A 165 -11.47 -5.32 -11.52
C PRO A 165 -12.65 -6.27 -11.31
N GLN A 166 -13.11 -6.89 -12.41
CA GLN A 166 -14.26 -7.78 -12.37
C GLN A 166 -14.01 -8.94 -11.40
N GLY A 167 -14.99 -9.21 -10.51
CA GLY A 167 -14.89 -10.26 -9.50
C GLY A 167 -14.05 -9.90 -8.27
N SER A 168 -13.68 -8.61 -8.12
CA SER A 168 -13.22 -8.07 -6.84
C SER A 168 -14.21 -8.38 -5.72
N SER A 169 -13.68 -8.79 -4.56
CA SER A 169 -14.48 -9.04 -3.36
C SER A 169 -14.17 -7.97 -2.31
N ILE A 170 -15.19 -7.49 -1.62
CA ILE A 170 -15.09 -6.41 -0.64
C ILE A 170 -15.57 -6.94 0.71
N VAL A 171 -14.66 -7.07 1.66
CA VAL A 171 -14.93 -7.48 3.03
C VAL A 171 -15.12 -6.23 3.90
N LEU A 172 -16.33 -6.06 4.43
CA LEU A 172 -16.70 -4.98 5.34
C LEU A 172 -16.50 -5.44 6.79
N TRP A 173 -15.30 -5.24 7.33
CA TRP A 173 -14.92 -5.75 8.65
C TRP A 173 -15.39 -4.83 9.77
N GLY A 174 -16.34 -5.33 10.56
CA GLY A 174 -16.96 -4.60 11.65
C GLY A 174 -18.05 -3.63 11.19
N ALA A 175 -18.58 -3.80 9.98
CA ALA A 175 -19.72 -3.00 9.52
C ALA A 175 -21.00 -3.36 10.29
N SER A 176 -21.85 -2.35 10.50
CA SER A 176 -23.23 -2.55 10.92
C SER A 176 -24.07 -3.06 9.74
N ALA A 177 -25.21 -3.68 10.02
CA ALA A 177 -26.15 -4.10 8.97
C ALA A 177 -26.67 -2.91 8.14
N ALA A 178 -26.83 -1.73 8.76
CA ALA A 178 -27.24 -0.52 8.05
C ALA A 178 -26.17 -0.04 7.05
N LEU A 179 -24.90 -0.05 7.45
CA LEU A 179 -23.79 0.32 6.57
C LEU A 179 -23.65 -0.66 5.40
N GLU A 180 -23.80 -1.96 5.65
CA GLU A 180 -23.81 -2.98 4.59
C GLU A 180 -24.92 -2.72 3.57
N GLN A 181 -26.16 -2.45 4.03
CA GLN A 181 -27.28 -2.14 3.13
C GLN A 181 -27.01 -0.91 2.26
N GLU A 182 -26.45 0.14 2.86
CA GLU A 182 -26.11 1.38 2.15
C GLU A 182 -25.04 1.14 1.09
N VAL A 183 -23.95 0.46 1.44
CA VAL A 183 -22.84 0.14 0.53
C VAL A 183 -23.32 -0.76 -0.63
N VAL A 184 -24.14 -1.77 -0.35
CA VAL A 184 -24.69 -2.66 -1.39
C VAL A 184 -25.63 -1.90 -2.33
N ALA A 185 -26.45 -0.99 -1.81
CA ALA A 185 -27.32 -0.15 -2.63
C ALA A 185 -26.52 0.78 -3.55
N LEU A 186 -25.44 1.39 -3.03
CA LEU A 186 -24.55 2.27 -3.80
C LEU A 186 -23.72 1.53 -4.85
N GLY A 187 -23.31 0.29 -4.57
CA GLY A 187 -22.65 -0.58 -5.54
C GLY A 187 -23.56 -1.01 -6.69
N GLN A 188 -24.85 -0.66 -6.67
CA GLN A 188 -25.83 -0.98 -7.72
C GLN A 188 -25.91 -2.48 -8.06
N GLY A 189 -25.67 -3.34 -7.07
CA GLY A 189 -25.60 -4.80 -7.26
C GLY A 189 -24.36 -5.29 -8.00
N GLN A 190 -23.40 -4.41 -8.28
CA GLN A 190 -22.07 -4.75 -8.75
C GLN A 190 -21.15 -4.95 -7.54
N GLY A 191 -20.16 -5.84 -7.67
CA GLY A 191 -19.23 -6.19 -6.60
C GLY A 191 -19.77 -7.21 -5.60
N ARG A 192 -18.86 -7.99 -5.01
CA ARG A 192 -19.19 -9.01 -4.01
C ARG A 192 -18.90 -8.47 -2.61
N PHE A 193 -19.92 -7.95 -1.93
CA PHE A 193 -19.80 -7.47 -0.55
C PHE A 193 -20.01 -8.58 0.46
N ILE A 194 -19.15 -8.62 1.48
CA ILE A 194 -19.20 -9.61 2.55
C ILE A 194 -19.02 -8.87 3.88
N ARG A 195 -20.07 -8.84 4.72
CA ARG A 195 -19.98 -8.26 6.04
C ARG A 195 -19.36 -9.23 7.05
N CYS A 196 -18.41 -8.74 7.83
CA CYS A 196 -17.95 -9.38 9.06
C CYS A 196 -18.37 -8.53 10.26
N GLU A 197 -18.83 -9.18 11.33
CA GLU A 197 -19.18 -8.49 12.57
C GLU A 197 -17.93 -7.90 13.27
N SER A 198 -18.16 -6.98 14.20
CA SER A 198 -17.09 -6.26 14.89
C SER A 198 -16.33 -7.12 15.92
N ASN A 199 -16.91 -8.25 16.33
CA ASN A 199 -16.29 -9.24 17.21
C ASN A 199 -15.40 -10.24 16.46
N VAL A 200 -15.40 -10.23 15.13
CA VAL A 200 -14.62 -11.16 14.30
C VAL A 200 -13.14 -10.83 14.43
N SER A 201 -12.33 -11.84 14.76
CA SER A 201 -10.89 -11.66 14.96
C SER A 201 -10.15 -11.44 13.63
N PRO A 202 -8.95 -10.84 13.65
CA PRO A 202 -8.13 -10.70 12.45
C PRO A 202 -7.84 -12.05 11.75
N ASN A 203 -7.68 -13.15 12.50
CA ASN A 203 -7.39 -14.48 11.94
C ASN A 203 -8.60 -15.07 11.20
N ASP A 204 -9.81 -14.81 11.69
CA ASP A 204 -11.04 -15.25 11.03
C ASP A 204 -11.25 -14.48 9.72
N VAL A 205 -10.99 -13.17 9.74
CA VAL A 205 -11.00 -12.35 8.52
C VAL A 205 -9.94 -12.84 7.53
N ALA A 206 -8.74 -13.18 8.00
CA ALA A 206 -7.68 -13.73 7.14
C ALA A 206 -8.08 -15.06 6.51
N SER A 207 -8.75 -15.94 7.27
CA SER A 207 -9.26 -17.22 6.79
C SER A 207 -10.33 -17.03 5.70
N LEU A 208 -11.23 -16.05 5.88
CA LEU A 208 -12.19 -15.64 4.86
C LEU A 208 -11.48 -15.13 3.60
N VAL A 209 -10.50 -14.23 3.75
CA VAL A 209 -9.74 -13.68 2.61
C VAL A 209 -9.08 -14.80 1.81
N ARG A 210 -8.44 -15.78 2.47
CA ARG A 210 -7.85 -16.95 1.80
C ARG A 210 -8.89 -17.76 1.01
N ALA A 211 -10.07 -18.00 1.59
CA ALA A 211 -11.15 -18.71 0.92
C ALA A 211 -11.68 -17.94 -0.30
N LEU A 212 -11.63 -16.61 -0.28
CA LEU A 212 -12.02 -15.77 -1.42
C LEU A 212 -10.97 -15.75 -2.53
N LEU A 213 -9.69 -15.81 -2.18
CA LEU A 213 -8.58 -15.85 -3.14
C LEU A 213 -8.42 -17.23 -3.80
N GLY A 214 -8.78 -18.31 -3.10
CA GLY A 214 -8.69 -19.68 -3.63
C GLY A 214 -9.86 -20.13 -4.51
N ASN A 215 -10.85 -19.26 -4.75
CA ASN A 215 -12.03 -19.50 -5.58
C ASN A 215 -11.84 -18.97 -7.00
#